data_AF-A0A7Y3BV83-F1
#
_entry.id   AF-A0A7Y3BV83-F1
#
_cell.length_a   1.000
_cell.length_b   1.000
_cell.length_c   1.000
_cell.angle_alpha   90.00
_cell.angle_beta   90.00
_cell.angle_gamma   90.00
#
_symmetry.space_group_name_H-M   'P 1'
#
loop_
_entity.id
_entity.type
_entity.pdbx_description
1 polymer ?
#
loop_
_entity_poly.entity_id
_entity_poly.type
_entity_poly.pdbx_seq_one_letter_code
_entity_poly.pdbx_strand_id
1 'polypeptide(L)'
;QQAEQQLHDAQDALEAGQSEAAALGAFTAMVTAAKALVRHLEVQVKDDADDVVANFKTHLHDTTLFHDPFAKGKFAAYLLKVHAEQSYENANDEIAHRMLDEAQLFLEAAHACYERLTQAAAAAE
;
A
#
# COMPACT_ATOMS: atom_id res chain seq x y z
N GLN A 1 10.05 3.10 -5.71
CA GLN A 1 11.38 3.41 -5.15
C GLN A 1 11.36 3.48 -3.62
N GLN A 2 10.82 4.52 -2.96
CA GLN A 2 10.84 4.59 -1.47
C GLN A 2 10.03 3.45 -0.80
N ALA A 3 8.83 3.15 -1.28
CA ALA A 3 8.00 2.09 -0.71
C ALA A 3 8.65 0.69 -0.83
N GLU A 4 9.33 0.42 -1.95
CA GLU A 4 10.03 -0.85 -2.17
C GLU A 4 11.21 -1.02 -1.22
N GLN A 5 11.98 0.04 -0.98
CA GLN A 5 13.05 0.02 0.02
C GLN A 5 12.48 -0.29 1.41
N GLN A 6 11.39 0.37 1.79
CA GLN A 6 10.73 0.12 3.08
C GLN A 6 10.25 -1.33 3.23
N LEU A 7 9.74 -1.93 2.14
CA LEU A 7 9.34 -3.34 2.15
C LEU A 7 10.56 -4.26 2.30
N HIS A 8 11.67 -3.95 1.65
CA HIS A 8 12.91 -4.71 1.79
C HIS A 8 13.45 -4.65 3.22
N ASP A 9 13.55 -3.45 3.80
CA ASP A 9 13.99 -3.26 5.19
C ASP A 9 13.06 -4.03 6.18
N ALA A 10 11.78 -4.13 5.85
CA ALA A 10 10.80 -4.88 6.64
C ALA A 10 10.99 -6.41 6.52
N GLN A 11 11.43 -6.91 5.36
CA GLN A 11 11.80 -8.31 5.18
C GLN A 11 13.04 -8.65 6.00
N ASP A 12 14.08 -7.81 5.93
CA ASP A 12 15.30 -7.96 6.75
C ASP A 12 14.99 -7.99 8.25
N ALA A 13 14.05 -7.14 8.70
CA ALA A 13 13.62 -7.13 10.10
C ALA A 13 12.98 -8.45 10.53
N LEU A 14 12.23 -9.13 9.65
CA LEU A 14 11.65 -10.43 9.95
C LEU A 14 12.73 -11.52 10.02
N GLU A 15 13.72 -11.48 9.12
CA GLU A 15 14.87 -12.39 9.17
C GLU A 15 15.69 -12.21 10.45
N ALA A 16 15.68 -11.00 11.04
CA ALA A 16 16.28 -10.71 12.34
C ALA A 16 15.38 -11.09 13.55
N GLY A 17 14.21 -11.69 13.32
CA GLY A 17 13.25 -12.08 14.36
C GLY A 17 12.46 -10.90 14.97
N GLN A 18 12.38 -9.77 14.26
CA GLN A 18 11.70 -8.56 14.70
C GLN A 18 10.31 -8.44 14.06
N SER A 19 9.42 -9.38 14.39
CA SER A 19 8.13 -9.56 13.69
C SER A 19 7.23 -8.31 13.73
N GLU A 20 7.16 -7.60 14.86
CA GLU A 20 6.41 -6.34 14.96
C GLU A 20 6.99 -5.23 14.07
N ALA A 21 8.32 -5.12 14.02
CA ALA A 21 8.99 -4.13 13.17
C ALA A 21 8.77 -4.44 11.68
N ALA A 22 8.84 -5.71 11.31
CA ALA A 22 8.54 -6.18 9.95
C ALA A 22 7.10 -5.86 9.55
N ALA A 23 6.12 -6.17 10.42
CA ALA A 23 4.71 -5.90 10.15
C ALA A 23 4.43 -4.38 10.01
N LEU A 24 5.02 -3.56 10.89
CA LEU A 24 4.90 -2.10 10.81
C LEU A 24 5.57 -1.55 9.54
N GLY A 25 6.72 -2.09 9.16
CA GLY A 25 7.42 -1.74 7.93
C GLY A 25 6.59 -2.06 6.68
N ALA A 26 5.97 -3.23 6.63
CA ALA A 26 5.06 -3.64 5.56
C ALA A 26 3.87 -2.66 5.41
N PHE A 27 3.26 -2.28 6.54
CA PHE A 27 2.19 -1.28 6.55
C PHE A 27 2.68 0.09 6.05
N THR A 28 3.85 0.53 6.52
CA THR A 28 4.46 1.81 6.13
C THR A 28 4.75 1.86 4.62
N ALA A 29 5.26 0.76 4.05
CA ALA A 29 5.47 0.65 2.60
C ALA A 29 4.17 0.83 1.81
N MET A 30 3.07 0.17 2.24
CA MET A 30 1.77 0.33 1.61
C MET A 30 1.24 1.78 1.69
N VAL A 31 1.38 2.43 2.85
CA VAL A 31 0.98 3.84 3.03
C VAL A 31 1.79 4.75 2.11
N THR A 32 3.10 4.57 2.00
CA THR A 32 3.97 5.35 1.10
C THR A 32 3.55 5.19 -0.37
N ALA A 33 3.27 3.96 -0.81
CA ALA A 33 2.81 3.69 -2.18
C ALA A 33 1.43 4.32 -2.44
N ALA A 34 0.48 4.16 -1.52
CA ALA A 34 -0.85 4.76 -1.61
C ALA A 34 -0.79 6.29 -1.71
N LYS A 35 0.06 6.92 -0.89
CA LYS A 35 0.28 8.36 -0.90
C LYS A 35 0.79 8.88 -2.23
N ALA A 36 1.71 8.14 -2.86
CA ALA A 36 2.23 8.52 -4.17
C ALA A 36 1.12 8.55 -5.24
N LEU A 37 0.22 7.56 -5.23
CA LEU A 37 -0.94 7.52 -6.13
C LEU A 37 -1.93 8.65 -5.85
N VAL A 38 -2.24 8.93 -4.58
CA VAL A 38 -3.13 10.04 -4.20
C VAL A 38 -2.57 11.37 -4.72
N ARG A 39 -1.26 11.62 -4.53
CA ARG A 39 -0.59 12.82 -5.05
C ARG A 39 -0.56 12.87 -6.58
N HIS A 40 -0.48 11.72 -7.25
CA HIS A 40 -0.54 11.65 -8.71
C HIS A 40 -1.91 12.09 -9.26
N LEU A 41 -2.99 11.91 -8.49
CA LEU A 41 -4.32 12.47 -8.79
C LEU A 41 -4.47 13.95 -8.43
N GLU A 42 -3.36 14.65 -8.13
CA GLU A 42 -3.31 16.05 -7.69
C GLU A 42 -4.11 16.34 -6.40
N VAL A 43 -4.41 15.28 -5.62
CA VAL A 43 -5.09 15.41 -4.32
C VAL A 43 -4.07 15.79 -3.25
N GLN A 44 -4.37 16.86 -2.50
CA GLN A 44 -3.57 17.23 -1.34
C GLN A 44 -3.76 16.23 -0.21
N VAL A 45 -2.65 15.69 0.29
CA VAL A 45 -2.63 14.65 1.32
C VAL A 45 -1.50 14.94 2.31
N LYS A 46 -1.79 14.75 3.60
CA LYS A 46 -0.81 14.98 4.67
C LYS A 46 0.21 13.85 4.77
N ASP A 47 1.25 14.08 5.57
CA ASP A 47 2.26 13.09 5.95
C ASP A 47 1.80 12.28 7.19
N ASP A 48 0.56 11.78 7.14
CA ASP A 48 -0.08 10.98 8.20
C ASP A 48 -0.80 9.77 7.59
N ALA A 49 -0.77 8.63 8.29
CA ALA A 49 -1.31 7.39 7.76
C ALA A 49 -2.84 7.41 7.60
N ASP A 50 -3.58 7.99 8.56
CA ASP A 50 -5.04 8.08 8.51
C ASP A 50 -5.49 8.95 7.33
N ASP A 51 -4.87 10.12 7.17
CA ASP A 51 -5.13 11.04 6.05
C ASP A 51 -4.83 10.37 4.70
N VAL A 52 -3.70 9.65 4.58
CA VAL A 52 -3.35 8.91 3.36
C VAL A 52 -4.36 7.81 3.05
N VAL A 53 -4.72 6.98 4.03
CA VAL A 53 -5.63 5.85 3.82
C VAL A 53 -7.03 6.34 3.48
N ALA A 54 -7.51 7.42 4.13
CA ALA A 54 -8.79 8.03 3.82
C ALA A 54 -8.85 8.54 2.37
N ASN A 55 -7.84 9.30 1.94
CA ASN A 55 -7.77 9.82 0.57
C ASN A 55 -7.62 8.70 -0.46
N PHE A 56 -6.78 7.69 -0.18
CA PHE A 56 -6.66 6.51 -1.04
C PHE A 56 -8.01 5.80 -1.20
N LYS A 57 -8.74 5.59 -0.09
CA LYS A 57 -10.05 4.97 -0.14
C LYS A 57 -11.01 5.75 -1.04
N THR A 58 -11.15 7.06 -0.80
CA THR A 58 -12.11 7.91 -1.52
C THR A 58 -11.79 8.05 -3.00
N HIS A 59 -10.53 8.26 -3.35
CA HIS A 59 -10.16 8.63 -4.72
C HIS A 59 -9.74 7.45 -5.59
N LEU A 60 -9.26 6.35 -5.00
CA LEU A 60 -8.69 5.22 -5.75
C LEU A 60 -9.50 3.93 -5.55
N HIS A 61 -9.93 3.62 -4.32
CA HIS A 61 -10.67 2.39 -4.05
C HIS A 61 -12.15 2.49 -4.40
N ASP A 62 -12.86 3.50 -3.86
CA ASP A 62 -14.30 3.67 -4.02
C ASP A 62 -14.68 4.01 -5.48
N THR A 63 -13.78 4.68 -6.21
CA THR A 63 -13.90 4.98 -7.64
C THR A 63 -13.50 3.81 -8.54
N THR A 64 -13.04 2.71 -7.96
CA THR A 64 -12.49 1.52 -8.65
C THR A 64 -11.25 1.77 -9.51
N LEU A 65 -10.62 2.96 -9.44
CA LEU A 65 -9.42 3.27 -10.21
C LEU A 65 -8.23 2.36 -9.87
N PHE A 66 -8.09 1.97 -8.60
CA PHE A 66 -7.06 1.04 -8.15
C PHE A 66 -7.36 -0.43 -8.49
N HIS A 67 -8.60 -0.74 -8.86
CA HIS A 67 -9.00 -2.14 -9.01
C HIS A 67 -8.28 -2.74 -10.21
N ASP A 68 -7.73 -3.93 -9.99
CA ASP A 68 -7.14 -4.74 -11.05
C ASP A 68 -8.25 -5.47 -11.82
N PRO A 69 -8.16 -5.61 -13.17
CA PRO A 69 -9.16 -6.31 -13.97
C PRO A 69 -9.46 -7.76 -13.53
N PHE A 70 -8.51 -8.44 -12.88
CA PHE A 70 -8.63 -9.83 -12.44
C PHE A 70 -8.90 -9.96 -10.94
N ALA A 71 -8.21 -9.18 -10.11
CA ALA A 71 -8.29 -9.24 -8.65
C ALA A 71 -9.25 -8.20 -8.03
N LYS A 72 -9.83 -7.30 -8.84
CA LYS A 72 -10.73 -6.22 -8.42
C LYS A 72 -10.13 -5.40 -7.27
N GLY A 73 -10.92 -5.08 -6.24
CA GLY A 73 -10.50 -4.35 -5.05
C GLY A 73 -9.75 -5.16 -4.00
N LYS A 74 -9.34 -6.41 -4.29
CA LYS A 74 -8.70 -7.29 -3.29
C LYS A 74 -7.43 -6.67 -2.70
N PHE A 75 -6.56 -6.12 -3.55
CA PHE A 75 -5.30 -5.55 -3.09
C PHE A 75 -5.54 -4.28 -2.26
N ALA A 76 -6.46 -3.41 -2.68
CA ALA A 76 -6.85 -2.25 -1.87
C ALA A 76 -7.35 -2.64 -0.47
N ALA A 77 -8.05 -3.77 -0.35
CA ALA A 77 -8.55 -4.25 0.93
C ALA A 77 -7.44 -4.57 1.93
N TYR A 78 -6.23 -4.93 1.50
CA TYR A 78 -5.10 -5.20 2.40
C TYR A 78 -4.70 -3.97 3.22
N LEU A 79 -4.48 -2.82 2.55
CA LEU A 79 -4.16 -1.58 3.23
C LEU A 79 -5.30 -1.14 4.17
N LEU A 80 -6.55 -1.18 3.69
CA LEU A 80 -7.71 -0.76 4.48
C LEU A 80 -7.89 -1.64 5.73
N LYS A 81 -7.71 -2.95 5.58
CA LYS A 81 -7.83 -3.91 6.66
C LYS A 81 -6.73 -3.72 7.71
N VAL A 82 -5.47 -3.66 7.29
CA VAL A 82 -4.33 -3.48 8.20
C VAL A 82 -4.43 -2.15 8.95
N HIS A 83 -4.86 -1.08 8.29
CA HIS A 83 -5.07 0.21 8.94
C HIS A 83 -6.17 0.15 10.01
N ALA A 84 -7.30 -0.50 9.70
CA ALA A 84 -8.43 -0.58 10.62
C ALA A 84 -8.19 -1.52 11.81
N GLU A 85 -7.54 -2.67 11.58
CA GLU A 85 -7.30 -3.68 12.60
C GLU A 85 -5.97 -3.48 13.35
N GLN A 86 -5.12 -2.58 12.85
CA GLN A 86 -3.76 -2.34 13.36
C GLN A 86 -2.98 -3.64 13.58
N SER A 87 -3.13 -4.60 12.65
CA SER A 87 -2.59 -5.96 12.79
C SER A 87 -1.06 -6.03 12.91
N TYR A 88 -0.35 -4.92 12.70
CA TYR A 88 1.07 -4.79 12.95
C TYR A 88 1.41 -4.72 14.45
N GLU A 89 0.47 -4.33 15.31
CA GLU A 89 0.67 -4.28 16.76
C GLU A 89 0.70 -5.70 17.34
N ASN A 90 1.75 -6.05 18.10
CA ASN A 90 1.94 -7.38 18.68
C ASN A 90 1.95 -8.51 17.61
N ALA A 91 2.37 -8.19 16.38
CA ALA A 91 2.50 -9.17 15.31
C ALA A 91 3.51 -10.26 15.69
N ASN A 92 3.12 -11.51 15.49
CA ASN A 92 4.03 -12.65 15.50
C ASN A 92 4.57 -12.91 14.08
N ASP A 93 5.48 -13.89 13.93
CA ASP A 93 6.06 -14.25 12.62
C ASP A 93 5.02 -14.55 11.55
N GLU A 94 3.96 -15.28 11.89
CA GLU A 94 2.90 -15.63 10.93
C GLU A 94 2.16 -14.39 10.41
N ILE A 95 1.85 -13.44 11.30
CA ILE A 95 1.21 -12.17 10.94
C ILE A 95 2.17 -11.32 10.12
N ALA A 96 3.44 -11.22 10.53
CA ALA A 96 4.46 -10.45 9.84
C ALA A 96 4.69 -10.95 8.41
N HIS A 97 4.86 -12.26 8.23
CA HIS A 97 4.97 -12.88 6.90
C HIS A 97 3.76 -12.56 6.03
N ARG A 98 2.54 -12.77 6.54
CA ARG A 98 1.32 -12.46 5.80
C ARG A 98 1.28 -11.00 5.38
N MET A 99 1.63 -10.08 6.26
CA MET A 99 1.61 -8.64 5.98
C MET A 99 2.67 -8.24 4.94
N LEU A 100 3.84 -8.87 4.94
CA LEU A 100 4.86 -8.64 3.90
C LEU A 100 4.39 -9.12 2.52
N ASP A 101 3.78 -10.30 2.43
CA ASP A 101 3.18 -10.81 1.19
C ASP A 101 2.05 -9.88 0.68
N GLU A 102 1.16 -9.46 1.58
CA GLU A 102 0.08 -8.53 1.26
C GLU A 102 0.60 -7.16 0.80
N ALA A 103 1.66 -6.65 1.44
CA ALA A 103 2.31 -5.40 1.05
C ALA A 103 2.98 -5.50 -0.32
N GLN A 104 3.68 -6.60 -0.62
CA GLN A 104 4.27 -6.81 -1.95
C GLN A 104 3.21 -6.75 -3.05
N LEU A 105 2.12 -7.51 -2.88
CA LEU A 105 0.99 -7.52 -3.83
C LEU A 105 0.34 -6.14 -3.97
N PHE A 106 0.24 -5.38 -2.88
CA PHE A 106 -0.26 -4.00 -2.92
C PHE A 106 0.66 -3.07 -3.71
N LEU A 107 1.98 -3.15 -3.51
CA LEU A 107 2.96 -2.33 -4.21
C LEU A 107 2.95 -2.63 -5.72
N GLU A 108 2.86 -3.90 -6.10
CA GLU A 108 2.71 -4.32 -7.50
C GLU A 108 1.44 -3.73 -8.14
N ALA A 109 0.31 -3.83 -7.43
CA ALA A 109 -0.95 -3.22 -7.88
C ALA A 109 -0.87 -1.69 -7.97
N ALA A 110 -0.12 -1.05 -7.06
CA ALA A 110 0.09 0.39 -7.08
C ALA A 110 0.92 0.83 -8.29
N HIS A 111 1.98 0.09 -8.63
CA HIS A 111 2.76 0.35 -9.84
C HIS A 111 1.89 0.20 -11.10
N ALA A 112 1.15 -0.90 -11.21
CA ALA A 112 0.25 -1.12 -12.34
C ALA A 112 -0.84 -0.04 -12.45
N CYS A 113 -1.36 0.46 -11.33
CA CYS A 113 -2.30 1.58 -11.31
C CYS A 113 -1.64 2.87 -11.81
N TYR A 114 -0.45 3.20 -11.31
CA TYR A 114 0.31 4.38 -11.74
C TYR A 114 0.58 4.39 -13.24
N GLU A 115 1.03 3.25 -13.79
CA GLU A 115 1.29 3.10 -15.23
C GLU A 115 0.01 3.31 -16.05
N ARG A 116 -1.11 2.72 -15.64
CA ARG A 116 -2.41 2.91 -16.32
C ARG A 116 -2.86 4.37 -16.30
N LEU A 117 -2.74 5.05 -15.16
CA LEU A 117 -3.14 6.46 -15.03
C LEU A 117 -2.27 7.36 -15.91
N THR A 118 -0.95 7.13 -15.91
CA THR A 118 0.00 7.88 -16.74
C THR A 118 -0.28 7.66 -18.24
N GLN A 119 -0.53 6.42 -18.66
CA GLN A 119 -0.87 6.09 -20.05
C GLN A 119 -2.20 6.71 -20.49
N ALA A 120 -3.21 6.69 -19.61
CA ALA A 120 -4.51 7.30 -19.89
C ALA A 120 -4.41 8.82 -20.04
N ALA A 121 -3.58 9.48 -19.22
CA ALA A 121 -3.33 10.92 -19.35
C ALA A 121 -2.64 11.27 -20.68
N ALA A 122 -1.59 10.54 -21.04
CA ALA A 122 -0.85 10.78 -22.30
C ALA A 122 -1.68 10.52 -23.57
N ALA A 123 -2.68 9.63 -23.49
CA ALA A 123 -3.58 9.35 -24.62
C ALA A 123 -4.71 10.39 -24.78
N ALA A 124 -4.91 11.27 -23.80
CA ALA A 124 -5.91 12.33 -23.82
C ALA A 124 -5.37 13.67 -24.36
N GLU A 125 -4.05 13.75 -24.62
CA GLU A 125 -3.33 14.87 -25.24
C GLU A 125 -3.26 14.74 -26.77
#